data_AF-A0A2T0FDK0-F1
#
_entry.id   AF-A0A2T0FDK0-F1
#
_cell.length_a   1.000
_cell.length_b   1.000
_cell.length_c   1.000
_cell.angle_alpha   90.00
_cell.angle_beta   90.00
_cell.angle_gamma   90.00
#
_symmetry.space_group_name_H-M   'P 1'
#
loop_
_entity.id
_entity.type
_entity.pdbx_description
1 polymer ?
#
loop_
_entity_poly.entity_id
_entity_poly.type
_entity_poly.pdbx_seq_one_letter_code
_entity_poly.pdbx_strand_id
1 'polypeptide(L)'
;MTIQFVAIIDAANIPVFIKSFSDEQETQLAHQFIAEMALDYVDAELNKPNLPSTCSLLVVHNGIAVYGFLANTNIKLFIGTDAWSEQMDLGPTMKELQQLYIAHVCNPFYNSKQSRITSASFSAKVEQIVSQSQPA
;
A
#
# COMPACT_ATOMS: atom_id res chain seq x y z
N MET A 1 -2.32 -12.95 12.42
CA MET A 1 -2.27 -12.53 11.00
C MET A 1 -1.70 -11.13 10.97
N THR A 2 -0.62 -10.90 10.23
CA THR A 2 0.18 -9.69 10.39
C THR A 2 0.36 -8.98 9.06
N ILE A 3 -0.04 -7.71 9.02
CA ILE A 3 0.30 -6.80 7.92
C ILE A 3 1.77 -6.42 8.10
N GLN A 4 2.60 -6.75 7.11
CA GLN A 4 4.05 -6.56 7.16
C GLN A 4 4.48 -5.19 6.66
N PHE A 5 3.80 -4.69 5.63
CA PHE A 5 4.04 -3.36 5.09
C PHE A 5 2.83 -2.78 4.36
N VAL A 6 2.81 -1.45 4.23
CA VAL A 6 1.88 -0.67 3.41
C VAL A 6 2.68 0.24 2.51
N ALA A 7 2.31 0.32 1.22
CA ALA A 7 2.89 1.23 0.26
C ALA A 7 1.82 2.01 -0.51
N ILE A 8 2.12 3.27 -0.80
CA ILE A 8 1.32 4.16 -1.64
C ILE A 8 2.23 4.69 -2.73
N ILE A 9 1.83 4.49 -3.98
CA ILE A 9 2.58 4.87 -5.18
C ILE A 9 1.73 5.81 -6.02
N ASP A 10 2.37 6.86 -6.52
CA ASP A 10 1.75 7.86 -7.38
C ASP A 10 1.43 7.31 -8.79
N ALA A 11 0.61 8.05 -9.53
CA ALA A 11 0.39 7.89 -10.95
C ALA A 11 1.70 7.91 -11.77
N ALA A 12 2.73 8.65 -11.32
CA ALA A 12 4.05 8.66 -11.94
C ALA A 12 4.93 7.45 -11.59
N ASN A 13 4.39 6.41 -10.93
CA ASN A 13 5.13 5.22 -10.50
C ASN A 13 6.23 5.52 -9.47
N ILE A 14 6.09 6.61 -8.73
CA ILE A 14 7.02 7.02 -7.67
C ILE A 14 6.43 6.62 -6.30
N PRO A 15 7.18 5.88 -5.45
CA PRO A 15 6.72 5.54 -4.11
C PRO A 15 6.62 6.77 -3.21
N VAL A 16 5.39 7.20 -2.94
CA VAL A 16 5.08 8.38 -2.12
C VAL A 16 5.15 8.05 -0.62
N PHE A 17 4.80 6.82 -0.26
CA PHE A 17 4.84 6.36 1.12
C PHE A 17 5.11 4.87 1.17
N ILE A 18 6.05 4.44 1.99
CA ILE A 18 6.29 3.03 2.30
C ILE A 18 6.52 2.96 3.80
N LYS A 19 5.73 2.14 4.48
CA LYS A 19 5.87 1.85 5.90
C LYS A 19 5.93 0.35 6.08
N SER A 20 7.02 -0.11 6.68
CA SER A 20 7.13 -1.47 7.19
C SER A 20 6.86 -1.47 8.69
N PHE A 21 6.24 -2.54 9.18
CA PHE A 21 5.98 -2.79 10.59
C PHE A 21 7.05 -3.66 11.24
N SER A 22 8.13 -3.99 10.51
CA SER A 22 9.32 -4.63 11.07
C SER A 22 10.37 -3.58 11.44
N ASP A 23 11.03 -3.80 12.58
CA ASP A 23 12.14 -2.97 13.07
C ASP A 23 13.47 -3.32 12.38
N GLU A 24 13.55 -4.45 11.68
CA GLU A 24 14.77 -4.90 11.02
C GLU A 24 14.99 -4.16 9.69
N GLN A 25 16.14 -3.48 9.57
CA GLN A 25 16.47 -2.69 8.38
C GLN A 25 16.52 -3.53 7.10
N GLU A 26 17.01 -4.77 7.17
CA GLU A 26 17.04 -5.70 6.03
C GLU A 26 15.62 -6.02 5.54
N THR A 27 14.71 -6.27 6.48
CA THR A 27 13.29 -6.53 6.19
C THR A 27 12.59 -5.30 5.61
N GLN A 28 12.93 -4.09 6.08
CA GLN A 28 12.42 -2.84 5.49
C GLN A 28 12.85 -2.66 4.03
N LEU A 29 14.11 -2.96 3.72
CA LEU A 29 14.62 -2.92 2.35
C LEU A 29 13.96 -4.00 1.48
N ALA A 30 13.76 -5.20 2.02
CA ALA A 30 13.04 -6.27 1.33
C ALA A 30 11.60 -5.84 0.98
N HIS A 31 10.89 -5.18 1.89
CA HIS A 31 9.55 -4.66 1.62
C HIS A 31 9.51 -3.58 0.54
N GLN A 32 10.52 -2.69 0.51
CA GLN A 32 10.65 -1.70 -0.57
C GLN A 32 10.85 -2.38 -1.93
N PHE A 33 11.76 -3.35 -1.99
CA PHE A 33 12.00 -4.15 -3.19
C PHE A 33 10.74 -4.89 -3.66
N ILE A 34 10.00 -5.51 -2.73
CA ILE A 34 8.75 -6.22 -3.05
C ILE A 34 7.69 -5.24 -3.57
N ALA A 35 7.59 -4.03 -3.01
CA ALA A 35 6.66 -3.01 -3.50
C ALA A 35 7.00 -2.54 -4.92
N GLU A 36 8.29 -2.37 -5.23
CA GLU A 36 8.76 -2.03 -6.58
C GLU A 36 8.48 -3.18 -7.57
N MET A 37 8.73 -4.43 -7.17
CA MET A 37 8.40 -5.60 -7.99
C MET A 37 6.89 -5.74 -8.24
N ALA A 38 6.04 -5.42 -7.26
CA ALA A 38 4.59 -5.44 -7.42
C ALA A 38 4.10 -4.38 -8.41
N LEU A 39 4.84 -3.28 -8.57
CA LEU A 39 4.53 -2.22 -9.51
C LEU A 39 4.66 -2.69 -10.97
N ASP A 40 5.69 -3.49 -11.27
CA ASP A 40 5.87 -4.07 -12.60
C ASP A 40 4.68 -4.97 -12.99
N TYR A 41 4.15 -5.73 -12.03
CA TYR A 41 2.95 -6.56 -12.23
C TYR A 41 1.71 -5.71 -12.51
N VAL A 42 1.55 -4.61 -11.77
CA VAL A 42 0.47 -3.64 -11.99
C VAL A 42 0.55 -3.06 -13.39
N ASP A 43 1.72 -2.63 -13.85
CA ASP A 43 1.87 -2.07 -15.18
C ASP A 43 1.62 -3.11 -16.28
N ALA A 44 1.93 -4.39 -16.04
CA ALA A 44 1.63 -5.47 -16.98
C ALA A 44 0.13 -5.83 -17.05
N GLU A 45 -0.56 -5.84 -15.90
CA GLU A 45 -1.91 -6.41 -15.77
C GLU A 45 -3.03 -5.35 -15.80
N LEU A 46 -2.81 -4.15 -15.25
CA LEU A 46 -3.82 -3.07 -15.19
C LEU A 46 -3.93 -2.23 -16.47
N ASN A 47 -3.02 -2.41 -17.43
CA ASN A 47 -3.22 -1.93 -18.81
C ASN A 47 -4.34 -2.68 -19.55
N LYS A 48 -4.91 -3.74 -18.94
CA LYS A 48 -6.06 -4.46 -19.50
C LYS A 48 -7.36 -3.73 -19.13
N PRO A 49 -8.20 -3.35 -20.10
CA PRO A 49 -9.37 -2.49 -19.90
C PRO A 49 -10.51 -3.09 -19.06
N ASN A 50 -10.37 -4.32 -18.56
CA ASN A 50 -11.42 -5.08 -17.88
C ASN A 50 -11.11 -5.44 -16.41
N LEU A 51 -10.02 -4.92 -15.82
CA LEU A 51 -9.75 -5.22 -14.42
C LEU A 51 -10.68 -4.40 -13.51
N PRO A 52 -11.53 -5.04 -12.70
CA PRO A 52 -12.30 -4.32 -11.69
C PRO A 52 -11.31 -3.63 -10.74
N SER A 53 -11.62 -2.39 -10.34
CA SER A 53 -10.84 -1.57 -9.38
C SER A 53 -10.77 -2.19 -7.96
N THR A 54 -11.04 -3.49 -7.83
CA THR A 54 -11.10 -4.25 -6.59
C THR A 54 -9.71 -4.74 -6.18
N CYS A 55 -9.52 -4.80 -4.86
CA CYS A 55 -8.34 -5.37 -4.21
C CYS A 55 -8.05 -6.77 -4.76
N SER A 56 -6.88 -6.95 -5.41
CA SER A 56 -6.47 -8.23 -5.98
C SER A 56 -5.07 -8.61 -5.50
N LEU A 57 -4.81 -9.92 -5.42
CA LEU A 57 -3.48 -10.43 -5.13
C LEU A 57 -2.58 -10.19 -6.35
N LEU A 58 -1.51 -9.40 -6.17
CA LEU A 58 -0.58 -9.04 -7.24
C LEU A 58 0.56 -10.05 -7.33
N VAL A 59 1.25 -10.28 -6.21
CA VAL A 59 2.45 -11.10 -6.17
C VAL A 59 2.61 -11.76 -4.80
N VAL A 60 3.16 -12.96 -4.80
CA VAL A 60 3.60 -13.65 -3.59
C VAL A 60 5.10 -13.86 -3.70
N HIS A 61 5.86 -13.33 -2.75
CA HIS A 61 7.32 -13.41 -2.76
C HIS A 61 7.87 -13.54 -1.34
N ASN A 62 8.79 -14.48 -1.12
CA ASN A 62 9.41 -14.76 0.18
C ASN A 62 8.40 -14.91 1.33
N GLY A 63 7.27 -15.57 1.07
CA GLY A 63 6.24 -15.78 2.09
C GLY A 63 5.39 -14.54 2.39
N ILE A 64 5.52 -13.46 1.62
CA ILE A 64 4.69 -12.26 1.70
C ILE A 64 3.75 -12.21 0.50
N ALA A 65 2.46 -12.09 0.75
CA ALA A 65 1.43 -11.85 -0.25
C ALA A 65 1.14 -10.35 -0.35
N VAL A 66 1.23 -9.80 -1.55
CA VAL A 66 0.98 -8.37 -1.81
C VAL A 66 -0.36 -8.20 -2.48
N TYR A 67 -1.24 -7.47 -1.83
CA TYR A 67 -2.54 -7.10 -2.34
C TYR A 67 -2.51 -5.66 -2.84
N GLY A 68 -3.07 -5.43 -4.03
CA GLY A 68 -3.07 -4.15 -4.69
C GLY A 68 -4.45 -3.60 -4.97
N PHE A 69 -4.57 -2.29 -4.88
CA PHE A 69 -5.75 -1.53 -5.26
C PHE A 69 -5.36 -0.34 -6.13
N LEU A 70 -5.99 -0.23 -7.29
CA LEU A 70 -5.80 0.89 -8.22
C LEU A 70 -6.99 1.85 -8.09
N ALA A 71 -6.72 3.08 -7.65
CA ALA A 71 -7.69 4.15 -7.67
C ALA A 71 -7.87 4.72 -9.09
N ASN A 72 -9.03 5.31 -9.37
CA ASN A 72 -9.34 5.96 -10.65
C ASN A 72 -8.35 7.08 -11.04
N THR A 73 -7.63 7.63 -10.06
CA THR A 73 -6.59 8.65 -10.25
C THR A 73 -5.20 8.06 -10.56
N ASN A 74 -5.13 6.76 -10.89
CA ASN A 74 -3.90 5.99 -11.10
C ASN A 74 -2.95 5.90 -9.87
N ILE A 75 -3.46 6.24 -8.69
CA ILE A 75 -2.78 5.98 -7.41
C ILE A 75 -2.91 4.50 -7.08
N LYS A 76 -1.80 3.90 -6.69
CA LYS A 76 -1.68 2.47 -6.40
C LYS A 76 -1.45 2.31 -4.90
N LEU A 77 -2.27 1.50 -4.25
CA LEU A 77 -2.12 1.16 -2.84
C LEU A 77 -1.79 -0.33 -2.72
N PHE A 78 -0.70 -0.65 -2.02
CA PHE A 78 -0.26 -2.01 -1.76
C PHE A 78 -0.26 -2.32 -0.27
N ILE A 79 -0.73 -3.52 0.08
CA ILE A 79 -0.68 -4.07 1.43
C ILE A 79 0.03 -5.42 1.34
N GLY A 80 1.13 -5.58 2.08
CA GLY A 80 1.83 -6.85 2.23
C GLY A 80 1.37 -7.58 3.49
N THR A 81 0.94 -8.83 3.36
CA THR A 81 0.58 -9.71 4.48
C THR A 81 1.40 -11.00 4.41
N ASP A 82 1.37 -11.80 5.46
CA ASP A 82 1.90 -13.16 5.38
C ASP A 82 1.10 -14.00 4.38
N ALA A 83 1.79 -14.71 3.47
CA ALA A 83 1.18 -15.50 2.41
C ALA A 83 0.39 -16.72 2.91
N TRP A 84 0.60 -17.10 4.17
CA TRP A 84 0.01 -18.27 4.80
C TRP A 84 -1.25 -17.93 5.60
N SER A 85 -1.58 -16.64 5.75
CA SER A 85 -2.81 -16.26 6.43
C SER A 85 -4.01 -16.39 5.51
N GLU A 86 -5.15 -16.82 6.05
CA GLU A 86 -6.43 -16.87 5.34
C GLU A 86 -6.76 -15.52 4.69
N GLN A 87 -7.42 -15.56 3.52
CA GLN A 87 -7.80 -14.36 2.77
C GLN A 87 -8.73 -13.47 3.61
N MET A 88 -8.16 -12.43 4.22
CA MET A 88 -8.90 -11.35 4.85
C MET A 88 -9.53 -10.45 3.79
N ASP A 89 -10.72 -9.93 4.08
CA ASP A 89 -11.26 -8.80 3.34
C ASP A 89 -10.44 -7.54 3.67
N LEU A 90 -9.42 -7.27 2.86
CA LEU A 90 -8.60 -6.06 2.94
C LEU A 90 -9.31 -4.85 2.31
N GLY A 91 -10.51 -5.02 1.75
CA GLY A 91 -11.30 -3.96 1.13
C GLY A 91 -11.55 -2.77 2.06
N PRO A 92 -12.04 -2.97 3.30
CA PRO A 92 -12.25 -1.90 4.28
C PRO A 92 -10.95 -1.16 4.61
N THR A 93 -9.88 -1.88 4.95
CA THR A 93 -8.56 -1.30 5.28
C THR A 93 -8.02 -0.47 4.13
N MET A 94 -8.09 -1.00 2.91
CA MET A 94 -7.61 -0.32 1.71
C MET A 94 -8.42 0.96 1.41
N LYS A 95 -9.74 0.90 1.61
CA LYS A 95 -10.62 2.06 1.44
C LYS A 95 -10.32 3.14 2.49
N GLU A 96 -10.03 2.76 3.73
CA GLU A 96 -9.66 3.70 4.79
C GLU A 96 -8.30 4.36 4.50
N LEU A 97 -7.31 3.57 4.06
CA LEU A 97 -6.01 4.09 3.59
C LEU A 97 -6.18 5.07 2.42
N GLN A 98 -7.05 4.74 1.46
CA GLN A 98 -7.36 5.62 0.33
C GLN A 98 -7.98 6.93 0.82
N GLN A 99 -8.94 6.89 1.74
CA GLN A 99 -9.55 8.09 2.33
C GLN A 99 -8.54 8.95 3.09
N LEU A 100 -7.63 8.31 3.83
CA LEU A 100 -6.55 8.99 4.53
C LEU A 100 -5.61 9.71 3.55
N TYR A 101 -5.25 9.06 2.44
CA TYR A 101 -4.45 9.67 1.38
C TYR A 101 -5.17 10.85 0.71
N ILE A 102 -6.46 10.69 0.37
CA ILE A 102 -7.28 11.77 -0.20
C ILE A 102 -7.31 12.97 0.76
N ALA A 103 -7.57 12.75 2.04
CA ALA A 103 -7.57 13.82 3.05
C ALA A 103 -6.21 14.52 3.16
N HIS A 104 -5.10 13.79 2.96
CA HIS A 104 -3.76 14.35 2.94
C HIS A 104 -3.53 15.24 1.71
N VAL A 105 -3.89 14.77 0.51
CA VAL A 105 -3.72 15.52 -0.75
C VAL A 105 -4.67 16.72 -0.85
N CYS A 106 -5.89 16.60 -0.32
CA CYS A 106 -6.86 17.70 -0.26
C CYS A 106 -6.54 18.76 0.80
N ASN A 107 -5.44 18.62 1.55
CA ASN A 107 -4.98 19.66 2.46
C ASN A 107 -4.52 20.89 1.65
N PRO A 108 -5.03 22.11 1.91
CA PRO A 108 -4.64 23.31 1.16
C PRO A 108 -3.15 23.66 1.26
N PHE A 109 -2.44 23.11 2.24
CA PHE A 109 -0.99 23.26 2.41
C PHE A 109 -0.19 22.08 1.85
N TYR A 110 -0.83 21.11 1.19
CA TYR A 110 -0.15 20.00 0.55
C TYR A 110 0.71 20.51 -0.61
N ASN A 111 2.01 20.21 -0.57
CA ASN A 111 2.94 20.56 -1.62
C ASN A 111 3.14 19.38 -2.56
N SER A 112 2.52 19.43 -3.73
CA SER A 112 2.64 18.39 -4.77
C SER A 112 4.06 18.21 -5.32
N LYS A 113 4.99 19.13 -5.03
CA LYS A 113 6.41 18.99 -5.40
C LYS A 113 7.19 18.07 -4.47
N GLN A 114 6.64 17.72 -3.30
CA GLN A 114 7.28 16.75 -2.41
C GLN A 114 7.02 15.33 -2.92
N SER A 115 8.10 14.58 -3.12
CA SER A 115 8.04 13.22 -3.66
C SER A 115 7.64 12.15 -2.63
N ARG A 116 7.75 12.45 -1.33
CA ARG A 116 7.47 11.49 -0.24
C ARG A 116 6.72 12.16 0.90
N ILE A 117 5.71 11.45 1.43
CA ILE A 117 4.99 11.85 2.64
C ILE A 117 5.89 11.56 3.84
N THR A 118 6.33 12.62 4.52
CA THR A 118 7.18 12.54 5.73
C THR A 118 6.42 12.84 7.02
N SER A 119 5.10 13.05 6.93
CA SER A 119 4.30 13.44 8.09
C SER A 119 4.21 12.32 9.13
N ALA A 120 4.64 12.61 10.35
CA ALA A 120 4.49 11.70 11.48
C ALA A 120 3.03 11.44 11.82
N SER A 121 2.15 12.45 11.68
CA SER A 121 0.71 12.28 11.94
C SER A 121 0.03 11.38 10.90
N PHE A 122 0.52 11.39 9.66
CA PHE A 122 0.06 10.46 8.62
C PHE A 122 0.48 9.03 8.97
N SER A 123 1.75 8.84 9.33
CA SER A 123 2.30 7.52 9.70
C SER A 123 1.56 6.92 10.91
N ALA A 124 1.31 7.71 11.95
CA ALA A 124 0.56 7.27 13.13
C ALA A 124 -0.88 6.84 12.80
N LYS A 125 -1.54 7.54 11.86
CA LYS A 125 -2.88 7.15 11.40
C LYS A 125 -2.86 5.85 10.60
N VAL A 126 -1.83 5.64 9.76
CA VAL A 126 -1.66 4.36 9.05
C VAL A 126 -1.45 3.21 10.04
N GLU A 127 -0.61 3.41 11.06
CA GLU A 127 -0.39 2.43 12.13
C GLU A 127 -1.68 2.11 12.89
N GLN A 128 -2.52 3.12 13.15
CA GLN A 128 -3.83 2.93 13.78
C GLN A 128 -4.77 2.08 12.91
N ILE A 129 -4.87 2.38 11.61
CA ILE A 129 -5.72 1.64 10.65
C ILE A 129 -5.28 0.17 10.58
N VAL A 130 -3.96 -0.05 10.49
CA VAL A 130 -3.40 -1.41 10.44
C VAL A 130 -3.64 -2.17 11.74
N SER A 131 -3.47 -1.52 12.89
CA SER A 131 -3.72 -2.15 14.20
C SER A 131 -5.18 -2.57 14.38
N GLN A 132 -6.13 -1.78 13.86
CA GLN A 132 -7.56 -2.13 13.89
C GLN A 132 -7.93 -3.30 12.97
N SER A 133 -7.13 -3.50 11.92
CA SER A 133 -7.34 -4.55 10.93
C SER A 133 -6.72 -5.90 11.35
N GLN A 134 -5.83 -5.91 12.35
CA GLN A 134 -5.23 -7.14 12.85
C GLN A 134 -6.18 -7.87 13.81
N PRO A 135 -6.36 -9.20 13.67
CA PRO A 135 -7.11 -9.97 14.66
C PRO A 135 -6.37 -9.96 16.00
N ALA A 136 -7.13 -9.80 17.08
CA ALA A 136 -6.64 -9.82 18.46
C ALA A 136 -5.98 -11.15 18.85
#